data_AF-A0A9W8IRS2-F1
#
_entry.id   AF-A0A9W8IRS2-F1
#
_cell.length_a   1.000
_cell.length_b   1.000
_cell.length_c   1.000
_cell.angle_alpha   90.00
_cell.angle_beta   90.00
_cell.angle_gamma   90.00
#
_symmetry.space_group_name_H-M   'P 1'
#
loop_
_entity.id
_entity.type
_entity.pdbx_description
1 polymer ?
#
loop_
_entity_poly.entity_id
_entity_poly.type
_entity_poly.pdbx_seq_one_letter_code
_entity_poly.pdbx_strand_id
1 'polypeptide(L)'
;MEVPVVPLFNPPRNPKFLAAICTRFITHLFEECQENESDILQHKLKQFISHVFEKMPALAEAVAFGALLLMQQVKHTHGLKLGVHEGAYGEPFATGHALFITALIIAQKEVIKESVSHGFWSTTVSQGILEESLLVAMEREVRESLEGKMTLDYETIVKFRRDVAYIHGMPVLLALARK
;
A
#
# COMPACT_ATOMS: atom_id res chain seq x y z
N MET A 1 7.61 -10.33 36.74
CA MET A 1 7.86 -9.32 35.69
C MET A 1 6.69 -9.42 34.73
N GLU A 2 5.63 -8.66 34.98
CA GLU A 2 4.44 -8.67 34.14
C GLU A 2 4.78 -7.98 32.82
N VAL A 3 4.67 -8.70 31.71
CA VAL A 3 4.77 -8.10 30.37
C VAL A 3 3.60 -7.14 30.26
N PRO A 4 3.81 -5.84 29.98
CA PRO A 4 2.69 -4.93 29.80
C PRO A 4 1.86 -5.45 28.63
N VAL A 5 0.63 -5.84 28.89
CA VAL A 5 -0.35 -6.13 27.85
C VAL A 5 -0.65 -4.78 27.20
N VAL A 6 0.13 -4.42 26.18
CA VAL A 6 -0.17 -3.27 25.34
C VAL A 6 -1.62 -3.46 24.88
N PRO A 7 -2.54 -2.53 25.18
CA PRO A 7 -3.92 -2.68 24.76
C PRO A 7 -3.91 -2.94 23.25
N LEU A 8 -4.51 -4.06 22.85
CA LEU A 8 -4.60 -4.47 21.45
C LEU A 8 -5.30 -3.36 20.69
N PHE A 9 -4.52 -2.51 20.02
CA PHE A 9 -5.06 -1.51 19.13
C PHE A 9 -5.81 -2.26 18.03
N ASN A 10 -7.13 -2.24 18.09
CA ASN A 10 -7.98 -2.87 17.08
C ASN A 10 -8.59 -1.74 16.24
N PRO A 11 -7.97 -1.40 15.11
CA PRO A 11 -8.43 -0.29 14.29
C PRO A 11 -9.86 -0.52 13.78
N PRO A 12 -10.65 0.56 13.55
CA PRO A 12 -11.94 0.44 12.90
C PRO A 12 -11.80 -0.24 11.54
N ARG A 13 -12.66 -1.23 11.26
CA ARG A 13 -12.80 -1.84 9.92
C ARG A 13 -13.55 -0.89 8.99
N ASN A 14 -12.92 0.24 8.66
CA ASN A 14 -13.47 1.27 7.80
C ASN A 14 -12.50 1.51 6.62
N PRO A 15 -12.95 1.38 5.36
CA PRO A 15 -12.10 1.61 4.19
C PRO A 15 -11.43 2.99 4.17
N LYS A 16 -12.10 4.04 4.66
CA LYS A 16 -11.52 5.39 4.77
C LYS A 16 -10.40 5.46 5.81
N PHE A 17 -10.55 4.71 6.90
CA PHE A 17 -9.52 4.63 7.94
C PHE A 17 -8.31 3.85 7.45
N LEU A 18 -8.55 2.73 6.75
CA LEU A 18 -7.50 1.92 6.15
C LEU A 18 -6.75 2.70 5.05
N ALA A 19 -7.48 3.43 4.20
CA ALA A 19 -6.91 4.33 3.21
C ALA A 19 -5.97 5.36 3.86
N ALA A 20 -6.39 5.99 4.96
CA ALA A 20 -5.57 6.95 5.68
C ALA A 20 -4.29 6.33 6.28
N ILE A 21 -4.36 5.11 6.81
CA ILE A 21 -3.19 4.36 7.28
C ILE A 21 -2.24 4.09 6.11
N CYS A 22 -2.76 3.53 5.00
CA CYS A 22 -1.96 3.23 3.82
C CYS A 22 -1.27 4.48 3.27
N THR A 23 -1.99 5.61 3.14
CA THR A 23 -1.40 6.88 2.69
C THR A 23 -0.25 7.30 3.60
N ARG A 24 -0.47 7.35 4.93
CA ARG A 24 0.56 7.76 5.89
C ARG A 24 1.77 6.83 5.87
N PHE A 25 1.55 5.52 5.78
CA PHE A 25 2.61 4.54 5.71
C PHE A 25 3.43 4.70 4.44
N ILE A 26 2.79 4.83 3.28
CA ILE A 26 3.48 4.97 1.98
C ILE A 26 4.25 6.30 1.94
N THR A 27 3.65 7.40 2.41
CA THR A 27 4.36 8.67 2.55
C THR A 27 5.59 8.52 3.43
N HIS A 28 5.47 7.90 4.61
CA HIS A 28 6.61 7.65 5.50
C HIS A 28 7.67 6.73 4.86
N LEU A 29 7.22 5.68 4.17
CA LEU A 29 8.10 4.74 3.48
C LEU A 29 8.91 5.43 2.37
N PHE A 30 8.41 6.49 1.76
CA PHE A 30 9.08 7.21 0.67
C PHE A 30 9.39 8.69 1.01
N GLU A 31 9.65 9.01 2.29
CA GLU A 31 9.97 10.35 2.81
C GLU A 31 11.16 11.09 2.13
N GLU A 32 11.75 10.54 1.07
CA GLU A 32 12.82 11.15 0.27
C GLU A 32 12.33 12.11 -0.84
N CYS A 33 11.02 12.39 -0.97
CA CYS A 33 10.52 13.37 -1.95
C CYS A 33 10.62 14.82 -1.42
N GLN A 34 11.40 15.66 -2.13
CA GLN A 34 11.74 17.04 -1.78
C GLN A 34 10.53 17.92 -1.39
N GLU A 35 10.77 18.81 -0.42
CA GLU A 35 9.77 19.57 0.37
C GLU A 35 8.75 20.40 -0.44
N ASN A 36 9.04 20.78 -1.70
CA ASN A 36 8.19 21.69 -2.47
C ASN A 36 7.17 21.01 -3.39
N GLU A 37 7.36 19.73 -3.75
CA GLU A 37 6.39 18.94 -4.55
C GLU A 37 5.56 17.99 -3.68
N SER A 38 5.88 17.92 -2.38
CA SER A 38 5.38 16.92 -1.44
C SER A 38 3.87 17.00 -1.22
N ASP A 39 3.29 18.19 -1.07
CA ASP A 39 1.87 18.34 -0.72
C ASP A 39 0.91 17.92 -1.84
N ILE A 40 1.25 18.25 -3.10
CA ILE A 40 0.45 17.88 -4.27
C ILE A 40 0.51 16.37 -4.48
N LEU A 41 1.71 15.78 -4.38
CA LEU A 41 1.90 14.35 -4.54
C LEU A 41 1.23 13.55 -3.41
N GLN A 42 1.30 14.03 -2.17
CA GLN A 42 0.58 13.43 -1.04
C GLN A 42 -0.93 13.51 -1.21
N HIS A 43 -1.46 14.63 -1.70
CA HIS A 43 -2.88 14.77 -1.97
C HIS A 43 -3.34 13.81 -3.08
N LYS A 44 -2.59 13.73 -4.19
CA LYS A 44 -2.85 12.77 -5.28
C LYS A 44 -2.81 11.33 -4.77
N LEU A 45 -1.81 10.96 -3.97
CA LEU A 45 -1.69 9.64 -3.36
C LEU A 45 -2.88 9.32 -2.45
N LYS A 46 -3.30 10.26 -1.62
CA LYS A 46 -4.46 10.09 -0.75
C LYS A 46 -5.74 9.86 -1.55
N GLN A 47 -5.97 10.66 -2.60
CA GLN A 47 -7.12 10.51 -3.48
C GLN A 47 -7.10 9.15 -4.19
N PHE A 48 -5.95 8.78 -4.73
CA PHE A 48 -5.75 7.50 -5.38
C PHE A 48 -6.04 6.32 -4.44
N ILE A 49 -5.42 6.27 -3.27
CA ILE A 49 -5.63 5.19 -2.30
C ILE A 49 -7.10 5.13 -1.87
N SER A 50 -7.73 6.28 -1.62
CA SER A 50 -9.17 6.32 -1.29
C SER A 50 -10.01 5.71 -2.42
N HIS A 51 -9.69 6.05 -3.67
CA HIS A 51 -10.34 5.50 -4.85
C HIS A 51 -10.18 3.98 -4.96
N VAL A 52 -8.98 3.46 -4.68
CA VAL A 52 -8.73 2.00 -4.66
C VAL A 52 -9.70 1.29 -3.70
N PHE A 53 -9.83 1.79 -2.48
CA PHE A 53 -10.74 1.22 -1.49
C PHE A 53 -12.22 1.42 -1.80
N GLU A 54 -12.59 2.46 -2.56
CA GLU A 54 -13.95 2.65 -3.07
C GLU A 54 -14.30 1.65 -4.18
N LYS A 55 -13.34 1.31 -5.05
CA LYS A 55 -13.52 0.34 -6.14
C LYS A 55 -13.37 -1.10 -5.68
N MET A 56 -12.68 -1.33 -4.56
CA MET A 56 -12.46 -2.64 -3.96
C MET A 56 -13.03 -2.70 -2.52
N PRO A 57 -14.35 -2.55 -2.32
CA PRO A 57 -14.95 -2.52 -0.99
C PRO A 57 -14.83 -3.85 -0.22
N ALA A 58 -14.66 -4.95 -0.95
CA ALA A 58 -14.44 -6.29 -0.39
C ALA A 58 -12.95 -6.61 -0.15
N LEU A 59 -12.04 -5.67 -0.37
CA LEU A 59 -10.61 -5.89 -0.15
C LEU A 59 -10.36 -6.20 1.33
N ALA A 60 -9.88 -7.41 1.59
CA ALA A 60 -9.59 -7.84 2.95
C ALA A 60 -8.48 -6.97 3.56
N GLU A 61 -8.64 -6.61 4.83
CA GLU A 61 -7.63 -5.86 5.60
C GLU A 61 -6.26 -6.56 5.56
N ALA A 62 -6.25 -7.90 5.59
CA ALA A 62 -5.02 -8.70 5.46
C ALA A 62 -4.30 -8.49 4.12
N VAL A 63 -5.03 -8.27 3.02
CA VAL A 63 -4.44 -7.97 1.71
C VAL A 63 -3.81 -6.58 1.70
N ALA A 64 -4.50 -5.59 2.27
CA ALA A 64 -3.96 -4.23 2.38
C ALA A 64 -2.67 -4.18 3.21
N PHE A 65 -2.64 -4.80 4.39
CA PHE A 65 -1.42 -4.86 5.21
C PHE A 65 -0.34 -5.76 4.61
N GLY A 66 -0.72 -6.86 3.94
CA GLY A 66 0.21 -7.67 3.16
C GLY A 66 0.89 -6.86 2.05
N ALA A 67 0.14 -6.00 1.36
CA ALA A 67 0.69 -5.10 0.35
C ALA A 67 1.68 -4.10 0.96
N LEU A 68 1.33 -3.43 2.07
CA LEU A 68 2.25 -2.51 2.75
C LEU A 68 3.54 -3.22 3.22
N LEU A 69 3.41 -4.44 3.72
CA LEU A 69 4.55 -5.27 4.13
C LEU A 69 5.44 -5.63 2.93
N LEU A 70 4.86 -5.99 1.78
CA LEU A 70 5.61 -6.21 0.55
C LEU A 70 6.37 -4.96 0.13
N MET A 71 5.72 -3.80 0.15
CA MET A 71 6.38 -2.53 -0.21
C MET A 71 7.62 -2.26 0.66
N GLN A 72 7.51 -2.54 1.98
CA GLN A 72 8.67 -2.44 2.87
C GLN A 72 9.76 -3.46 2.53
N GLN A 73 9.41 -4.72 2.24
CA GLN A 73 10.38 -5.73 1.84
C GLN A 73 11.11 -5.36 0.55
N VAL A 74 10.38 -4.85 -0.45
CA VAL A 74 10.97 -4.39 -1.71
C VAL A 74 11.93 -3.23 -1.46
N LYS A 75 11.53 -2.22 -0.68
CA LYS A 75 12.39 -1.08 -0.31
C LYS A 75 13.67 -1.52 0.42
N HIS A 76 13.60 -2.58 1.23
CA HIS A 76 14.76 -3.08 1.97
C HIS A 76 15.68 -3.97 1.12
N THR A 77 15.12 -4.69 0.14
CA THR A 77 15.88 -5.64 -0.69
C THR A 77 16.61 -4.95 -1.84
N HIS A 78 16.04 -3.85 -2.33
CA HIS A 78 16.64 -3.00 -3.35
C HIS A 78 16.56 -1.56 -2.86
N GLY A 79 17.67 -0.81 -2.94
CA GLY A 79 17.62 0.66 -2.91
C GLY A 79 16.86 1.12 -4.15
N LEU A 80 15.54 0.96 -4.13
CA LEU A 80 14.63 1.12 -5.24
C LEU A 80 14.71 2.60 -5.63
N LYS A 81 15.57 2.91 -6.61
CA LYS A 81 15.60 4.20 -7.29
C LYS A 81 14.34 4.27 -8.13
N LEU A 82 13.22 4.43 -7.45
CA LEU A 82 11.94 4.68 -8.05
C LEU A 82 11.96 6.11 -8.59
N GLY A 83 12.58 6.27 -9.75
CA GLY A 83 12.41 7.46 -10.55
C GLY A 83 10.93 7.67 -10.83
N VAL A 84 10.53 8.93 -10.97
CA VAL A 84 9.20 9.29 -11.47
C VAL A 84 9.01 8.58 -12.81
N HIS A 85 8.04 7.69 -12.90
CA HIS A 85 7.67 7.06 -14.16
C HIS A 85 6.58 7.91 -14.81
N GLU A 86 6.72 8.19 -16.11
CA GLU A 86 5.65 8.79 -16.89
C GLU A 86 4.55 7.72 -17.09
N GLY A 87 3.32 8.05 -16.68
CA GLY A 87 2.14 7.23 -16.91
C GLY A 87 1.65 7.27 -18.33
N ALA A 88 0.64 6.43 -18.60
CA ALA A 88 -0.18 6.62 -19.78
C ALA A 88 -0.65 8.08 -19.82
N TYR A 89 -0.63 8.68 -21.02
CA TYR A 89 -0.98 10.10 -21.25
C TYR A 89 -0.01 11.15 -20.70
N GLY A 90 1.20 10.77 -20.26
CA GLY A 90 2.23 11.73 -19.82
C GLY A 90 1.98 12.34 -18.43
N GLU A 91 1.03 11.79 -17.66
CA GLU A 91 0.82 12.16 -16.25
C GLU A 91 1.95 11.54 -15.40
N PRO A 92 2.78 12.34 -14.70
CA PRO A 92 3.78 11.78 -13.80
C PRO A 92 3.07 11.13 -12.61
N PHE A 93 3.24 9.82 -12.44
CA PHE A 93 2.77 9.15 -11.23
C PHE A 93 3.97 8.88 -10.32
N ALA A 94 3.84 9.27 -9.05
CA ALA A 94 4.84 8.91 -8.05
C ALA A 94 4.84 7.40 -7.91
N THR A 95 6.02 6.81 -7.89
CA THR A 95 6.18 5.37 -8.03
C THR A 95 5.59 4.55 -6.89
N GLY A 96 5.29 5.19 -5.76
CA GLY A 96 4.47 4.63 -4.69
C GLY A 96 3.06 4.19 -5.14
N HIS A 97 2.47 4.83 -6.15
CA HIS A 97 1.14 4.46 -6.69
C HIS A 97 1.18 3.10 -7.37
N ALA A 98 2.11 2.94 -8.31
CA ALA A 98 2.25 1.71 -9.07
C ALA A 98 2.70 0.56 -8.19
N LEU A 99 3.69 0.80 -7.31
CA LEU A 99 4.13 -0.21 -6.37
C LEU A 99 3.01 -0.62 -5.41
N PHE A 100 2.15 0.30 -4.98
CA PHE A 100 1.01 -0.05 -4.11
C PHE A 100 0.00 -0.95 -4.83
N ILE A 101 -0.38 -0.66 -6.08
CA ILE A 101 -1.28 -1.54 -6.86
C ILE A 101 -0.62 -2.89 -7.11
N THR A 102 0.64 -2.92 -7.53
CA THR A 102 1.39 -4.17 -7.74
C THR A 102 1.46 -5.00 -6.46
N ALA A 103 1.74 -4.37 -5.32
CA ALA A 103 1.76 -5.04 -4.03
C ALA A 103 0.38 -5.59 -3.62
N LEU A 104 -0.70 -4.87 -3.93
CA LEU A 104 -2.08 -5.36 -3.72
C LEU A 104 -2.39 -6.58 -4.58
N ILE A 105 -2.00 -6.57 -5.86
CA ILE A 105 -2.18 -7.71 -6.77
C ILE A 105 -1.47 -8.94 -6.22
N ILE A 106 -0.21 -8.80 -5.79
CA ILE A 106 0.57 -9.91 -5.23
C ILE A 106 -0.03 -10.37 -3.90
N ALA A 107 -0.32 -9.45 -2.98
CA ALA A 107 -0.88 -9.79 -1.68
C ALA A 107 -2.24 -10.48 -1.81
N GLN A 108 -3.09 -10.12 -2.79
CA GLN A 108 -4.37 -10.80 -2.99
C GLN A 108 -4.15 -12.27 -3.40
N LYS A 109 -3.22 -12.50 -4.33
CA LYS A 109 -2.85 -13.85 -4.80
C LYS A 109 -2.19 -14.68 -3.70
N GLU A 110 -1.39 -14.06 -2.84
CA GLU A 110 -0.64 -14.79 -1.81
C GLU A 110 -1.41 -15.02 -0.51
N VAL A 111 -2.18 -14.02 -0.05
CA VAL A 111 -2.82 -14.04 1.27
C VAL A 111 -4.18 -14.72 1.23
N ILE A 112 -5.03 -14.38 0.24
CA ILE A 112 -6.39 -14.92 0.15
C ILE A 112 -6.58 -15.91 -1.00
N LYS A 113 -5.54 -16.13 -1.81
CA LYS A 113 -5.54 -17.05 -2.97
C LYS A 113 -6.61 -16.70 -4.02
N GLU A 114 -6.95 -15.41 -4.12
CA GLU A 114 -7.84 -14.88 -5.15
C GLU A 114 -7.04 -14.07 -6.17
N SER A 115 -7.52 -14.04 -7.41
CA SER A 115 -6.92 -13.25 -8.48
C SER A 115 -7.97 -12.43 -9.20
N VAL A 116 -7.68 -11.15 -9.36
CA VAL A 116 -8.40 -10.23 -10.24
C VAL A 116 -7.48 -9.91 -11.43
N SER A 117 -8.04 -9.81 -12.64
CA SER A 117 -7.24 -9.58 -13.84
C SER A 117 -6.51 -8.23 -13.80
N HIS A 118 -5.31 -8.18 -14.38
CA HIS A 118 -4.56 -6.93 -14.52
C HIS A 118 -5.35 -5.87 -15.29
N GLY A 119 -6.12 -6.27 -16.31
CA GLY A 119 -7.05 -5.36 -17.00
C GLY A 119 -8.06 -4.68 -16.07
N PHE A 120 -8.59 -5.36 -15.05
CA PHE A 120 -9.48 -4.73 -14.07
C PHE A 120 -8.73 -3.75 -13.16
N TRP A 121 -7.53 -4.12 -12.69
CA TRP A 121 -6.68 -3.22 -11.90
C TRP A 121 -6.29 -1.98 -12.69
N SER A 122 -5.96 -2.14 -13.98
CA SER A 122 -5.64 -1.05 -14.89
C SER A 122 -6.86 -0.14 -15.09
N THR A 123 -7.96 -0.67 -15.64
CA THR A 123 -9.10 0.13 -16.10
C THR A 123 -9.98 0.66 -14.96
N THR A 124 -10.28 -0.17 -13.97
CA THR A 124 -11.28 0.14 -12.94
C THR A 124 -10.67 0.75 -11.70
N VAL A 125 -9.52 0.23 -11.26
CA VAL A 125 -8.88 0.64 -10.01
C VAL A 125 -7.91 1.80 -10.23
N SER A 126 -7.06 1.73 -11.27
CA SER A 126 -6.09 2.79 -11.59
C SER A 126 -6.61 3.80 -12.62
N GLN A 127 -7.85 3.64 -13.12
CA GLN A 127 -8.46 4.52 -14.12
C GLN A 127 -7.65 4.66 -15.42
N GLY A 128 -6.90 3.62 -15.79
CA GLY A 128 -6.04 3.63 -16.98
C GLY A 128 -4.70 4.35 -16.80
N ILE A 129 -4.39 4.88 -15.60
CA ILE A 129 -3.09 5.52 -15.32
C ILE A 129 -1.96 4.47 -15.40
N LEU A 130 -2.22 3.26 -14.88
CA LEU A 130 -1.30 2.14 -14.94
C LEU A 130 -1.78 1.16 -16.01
N GLU A 131 -1.01 1.01 -17.08
CA GLU A 131 -1.33 0.05 -18.13
C GLU A 131 -1.24 -1.40 -17.65
N GLU A 132 -2.06 -2.28 -18.22
CA GLU A 132 -2.02 -3.71 -17.91
C GLU A 132 -0.63 -4.33 -18.13
N SER A 133 0.05 -3.97 -19.23
CA SER A 133 1.41 -4.41 -19.55
C SER A 133 2.42 -4.02 -18.46
N LEU A 134 2.32 -2.79 -17.95
CA LEU A 134 3.15 -2.28 -16.87
C LEU A 134 2.89 -3.05 -15.57
N LEU A 135 1.62 -3.28 -15.21
CA LEU A 135 1.26 -4.03 -14.01
C LEU A 135 1.79 -5.47 -14.06
N VAL A 136 1.72 -6.13 -15.22
CA VAL A 136 2.28 -7.47 -15.43
C VAL A 136 3.80 -7.47 -15.26
N ALA A 137 4.50 -6.50 -15.88
CA ALA A 137 5.95 -6.37 -15.77
C ALA A 137 6.40 -6.11 -14.33
N MET A 138 5.73 -5.17 -13.63
CA MET A 138 6.03 -4.84 -12.24
C MET A 138 5.73 -5.99 -11.29
N GLU A 139 4.63 -6.73 -11.48
CA GLU A 139 4.35 -7.91 -10.65
C GLU A 139 5.45 -8.95 -10.77
N ARG A 140 5.92 -9.19 -12.00
CA ARG A 140 7.02 -10.12 -12.26
C ARG A 140 8.31 -9.63 -11.60
N GLU A 141 8.70 -8.38 -11.80
CA GLU A 141 9.90 -7.79 -11.24
C GLU A 141 9.90 -7.83 -9.70
N VAL A 142 8.79 -7.45 -9.07
CA VAL A 142 8.64 -7.51 -7.60
C VAL A 142 8.79 -8.93 -7.09
N ARG A 143 8.16 -9.93 -7.75
CA ARG A 143 8.32 -11.33 -7.35
C ARG A 143 9.75 -11.83 -7.48
N GLU A 144 10.39 -11.55 -8.61
CA GLU A 144 11.80 -11.94 -8.86
C GLU A 144 12.73 -11.29 -7.83
N SER A 145 12.49 -10.01 -7.48
CA SER A 145 13.29 -9.28 -6.48
C SER A 145 13.20 -9.87 -5.07
N LEU A 146 12.06 -10.50 -4.74
CA LEU A 146 11.78 -11.10 -3.44
C LEU A 146 11.85 -12.63 -3.46
N GLU A 147 12.40 -13.23 -4.51
CA GLU A 147 12.48 -14.67 -4.63
C GLU A 147 13.22 -15.28 -3.42
N GLY A 148 12.56 -16.22 -2.73
CA GLY A 148 13.06 -16.84 -1.50
C GLY A 148 13.09 -15.95 -0.26
N LYS A 149 12.65 -14.69 -0.35
CA LYS A 149 12.63 -13.70 0.74
C LYS A 149 11.24 -13.15 1.08
N MET A 150 10.26 -13.35 0.19
CA MET A 150 8.90 -12.87 0.38
C MET A 150 8.25 -13.49 1.62
N THR A 151 7.84 -12.64 2.56
CA THR A 151 7.17 -13.08 3.80
C THR A 151 5.76 -12.47 3.89
N LEU A 152 4.75 -13.32 3.70
CA LEU A 152 3.33 -12.95 3.70
C LEU A 152 2.46 -13.95 4.48
N ASP A 153 3.06 -14.68 5.42
CA ASP A 153 2.30 -15.55 6.30
C ASP A 153 1.42 -14.75 7.27
N TYR A 154 0.38 -15.42 7.78
CA TYR A 154 -0.62 -14.80 8.63
C TYR A 154 -0.03 -14.16 9.90
N GLU A 155 0.94 -14.81 10.56
CA GLU A 155 1.50 -14.32 11.81
C GLU A 155 2.31 -13.04 11.58
N THR A 156 3.13 -13.02 10.52
CA THR A 156 3.90 -11.85 10.12
C THR A 156 2.98 -10.68 9.78
N ILE A 157 1.91 -10.90 9.00
CA ILE A 157 0.94 -9.86 8.64
C ILE A 157 0.22 -9.32 9.89
N VAL A 158 -0.19 -10.19 10.82
CA VAL A 158 -0.89 -9.76 12.05
C VAL A 158 0.01 -8.91 12.94
N LYS A 159 1.28 -9.31 13.10
CA LYS A 159 2.28 -8.53 13.85
C LYS A 159 2.52 -7.18 13.18
N PHE A 160 2.79 -7.20 11.88
CA PHE A 160 3.03 -5.99 11.10
C PHE A 160 1.84 -5.01 11.14
N ARG A 161 0.61 -5.53 10.96
CA ARG A 161 -0.63 -4.77 11.08
C ARG A 161 -0.70 -4.03 12.41
N ARG A 162 -0.37 -4.70 13.52
CA ARG A 162 -0.41 -4.09 14.85
C ARG A 162 0.51 -2.88 14.94
N ASP A 163 1.74 -3.03 14.47
CA ASP A 163 2.77 -1.99 14.54
C ASP A 163 2.40 -0.81 13.63
N VAL A 164 2.00 -1.07 12.39
CA VAL A 164 1.59 -0.03 11.43
C VAL A 164 0.32 0.68 11.88
N ALA A 165 -0.68 -0.06 12.36
CA ALA A 165 -1.92 0.53 12.83
C ALA A 165 -1.70 1.41 14.06
N TYR A 166 -0.79 1.02 14.95
CA TYR A 166 -0.40 1.86 16.08
C TYR A 166 0.32 3.14 15.63
N ILE A 167 1.39 3.01 14.83
CA ILE A 167 2.23 4.14 14.40
C ILE A 167 1.46 5.12 13.50
N HIS A 168 0.74 4.60 12.50
CA HIS A 168 0.11 5.43 11.47
C HIS A 168 -1.39 5.63 11.71
N GLY A 169 -2.06 4.75 12.45
CA GLY A 169 -3.51 4.83 12.72
C GLY A 169 -3.87 5.65 13.96
N MET A 170 -3.07 5.62 15.03
CA MET A 170 -3.34 6.42 16.24
C MET A 170 -3.46 7.92 15.95
N PRO A 171 -2.56 8.54 15.16
CA PRO A 171 -2.69 9.94 14.79
C PRO A 171 -3.99 10.25 14.04
N VAL A 172 -4.49 9.31 13.22
CA VAL A 172 -5.75 9.47 12.48
C VAL A 172 -6.94 9.47 13.44
N LEU A 173 -6.97 8.57 14.41
CA LEU A 173 -8.05 8.54 15.41
C LEU A 173 -8.05 9.77 16.31
N LEU A 174 -6.88 10.22 16.75
CA LEU A 174 -6.76 11.44 17.55
C LEU A 174 -7.25 12.67 16.79
N ALA A 175 -7.00 12.75 15.48
CA ALA A 175 -7.51 13.82 14.64
C ALA A 175 -9.04 13.76 14.48
N LEU A 176 -9.63 12.57 14.42
CA LEU A 176 -11.08 12.38 14.36
C LEU A 176 -11.77 12.72 15.68
N ALA A 177 -11.16 12.38 16.82
CA ALA A 177 -11.72 12.65 18.15
C ALA A 177 -11.69 14.14 18.56
N ARG A 178 -10.92 14.97 17.86
CA ARG A 178 -10.82 16.42 18.08
C ARG A 178 -11.84 17.23 17.27
N LYS A 179 -12.61 16.57 16.40
CA LYS A 179 -13.72 17.16 15.63
C LYS A 179 -15.05 16.84 16.27
#